data_AF-A0A923G1T5-F1
#
_entry.id   AF-A0A923G1T5-F1
#
_cell.length_a   1.000
_cell.length_b   1.000
_cell.length_c   1.000
_cell.angle_alpha   90.00
_cell.angle_beta   90.00
_cell.angle_gamma   90.00
#
_symmetry.space_group_name_H-M   'P 1'
#
loop_
_entity.id
_entity.type
_entity.pdbx_description
1 polymer ?
#
loop_
_entity_poly.entity_id
_entity_poly.type
_entity_poly.pdbx_seq_one_letter_code
_entity_poly.pdbx_strand_id
1 'polypeptide(L)'
;MPRQSDLRYSLQTLVGDAAFEVVSFTLDEALSTPFKLNLELVSADADVDFAQLLDQPVLFTIWHGPRPVRYVHGLVSSFSQGDSGFSRT
;
A
#
# COMPACT_ATOMS: atom_id res chain seq x y z
N MET A 1 15.75 -21.00 -11.58
CA MET A 1 15.30 -19.68 -12.11
C MET A 1 14.04 -19.30 -11.33
N PRO A 2 14.02 -18.22 -10.54
CA PRO A 2 12.77 -17.77 -9.95
C PRO A 2 11.83 -17.34 -11.10
N ARG A 3 10.65 -17.94 -11.17
CA ARG A 3 9.65 -17.61 -12.18
C ARG A 3 8.96 -16.34 -11.71
N GLN A 4 9.24 -15.21 -12.35
CA GLN A 4 8.54 -13.95 -12.06
C GLN A 4 7.04 -14.18 -12.28
N SER A 5 6.27 -14.06 -11.21
CA SER A 5 4.81 -14.09 -11.28
C SER A 5 4.33 -12.81 -11.97
N ASP A 6 3.30 -12.91 -12.81
CA ASP A 6 2.64 -11.76 -13.45
C ASP A 6 1.73 -10.99 -12.46
N LEU A 7 2.14 -10.93 -11.20
CA LEU A 7 1.42 -10.25 -10.13
C LEU A 7 1.99 -8.85 -9.94
N ARG A 8 1.09 -7.88 -9.79
CA ARG A 8 1.41 -6.50 -9.41
C ARG A 8 0.53 -6.09 -8.25
N TYR A 9 1.00 -5.16 -7.44
CA TYR A 9 0.29 -4.61 -6.30
C TYR A 9 0.30 -3.08 -6.39
N SER A 10 -0.81 -2.44 -6.03
CA SER A 10 -0.89 -0.99 -5.98
C SER A 10 -1.70 -0.53 -4.79
N LEU A 11 -1.32 0.59 -4.21
CA LEU A 11 -2.09 1.32 -3.22
C LEU A 11 -2.54 2.64 -3.85
N GLN A 12 -3.82 2.97 -3.68
CA GLN A 12 -4.37 4.26 -4.08
C GLN A 12 -4.93 4.96 -2.86
N THR A 13 -4.49 6.19 -2.61
CA THR A 13 -5.17 7.10 -1.69
C THR A 13 -6.43 7.62 -2.37
N LEU A 14 -7.56 7.62 -1.67
CA LEU A 14 -8.81 8.16 -2.19
C LEU A 14 -9.03 9.62 -1.81
N VAL A 15 -8.17 10.13 -0.92
CA VAL A 15 -8.05 11.54 -0.52
C VAL A 15 -6.56 11.89 -0.51
N GLY A 16 -6.20 13.05 -1.07
CA GLY A 16 -4.80 13.47 -1.22
C GLY A 16 -4.06 12.77 -2.35
N ASP A 17 -2.86 13.28 -2.67
CA ASP A 17 -2.07 12.89 -3.86
C ASP A 17 -0.82 12.07 -3.52
N ALA A 18 -0.77 11.47 -2.33
CA ALA A 18 0.37 10.70 -1.89
C ALA A 18 0.55 9.42 -2.73
N ALA A 19 1.71 9.30 -3.36
CA ALA A 19 2.04 8.19 -4.24
C ALA A 19 3.01 7.21 -3.56
N PHE A 20 2.69 5.92 -3.62
CA PHE A 20 3.49 4.85 -3.02
C PHE A 20 3.66 3.67 -3.97
N GLU A 21 4.83 3.04 -3.92
CA GLU A 21 5.03 1.68 -4.44
C GLU A 21 4.96 0.67 -3.30
N VAL A 22 4.35 -0.48 -3.57
CA VAL A 22 4.17 -1.55 -2.58
C VAL A 22 5.38 -2.49 -2.64
N VAL A 23 6.10 -2.61 -1.52
CA VAL A 23 7.23 -3.54 -1.39
C VAL A 23 6.76 -4.91 -0.92
N SER A 24 5.98 -4.92 0.15
CA SER A 24 5.48 -6.14 0.76
C SER A 24 4.15 -5.87 1.47
N PHE A 25 3.40 -6.94 1.74
CA PHE A 25 2.17 -6.83 2.51
C PHE A 25 1.83 -8.13 3.24
N THR A 26 1.08 -7.99 4.32
CA THR A 26 0.34 -9.08 4.97
C THR A 26 -1.12 -8.70 5.11
N LEU A 27 -2.01 -9.64 4.84
CA LEU A 27 -3.45 -9.46 4.98
C LEU A 27 -4.00 -10.58 5.88
N ASP A 28 -4.40 -10.20 7.09
CA ASP A 28 -5.01 -11.08 8.08
C ASP A 28 -6.52 -10.86 8.09
N GLU A 29 -7.29 -11.93 7.83
CA GLU A 29 -8.74 -11.89 7.69
C GLU A 29 -9.38 -13.13 8.31
N ALA A 30 -10.52 -12.94 8.98
CA ALA A 30 -11.36 -14.02 9.49
C ALA A 30 -12.84 -13.63 9.46
N LEU A 31 -13.72 -14.63 9.60
CA LEU A 31 -15.17 -14.40 9.63
C LEU A 31 -15.55 -13.60 10.88
N SER A 32 -16.37 -12.57 10.69
CA SER A 32 -16.90 -11.70 11.76
C SER A 32 -15.82 -10.96 12.56
N THR A 33 -14.63 -10.76 12.00
CA THR A 33 -13.58 -9.92 12.58
C THR A 33 -13.19 -8.82 11.59
N PRO A 34 -12.74 -7.64 12.07
CA PRO A 34 -12.05 -6.69 11.22
C PRO A 34 -10.82 -7.35 10.58
N PHE A 35 -10.54 -7.03 9.32
CA PHE A 35 -9.29 -7.42 8.69
C PHE A 35 -8.15 -6.51 9.15
N LYS A 36 -6.91 -6.96 8.93
CA LYS A 36 -5.72 -6.13 9.09
C LYS A 36 -4.84 -6.26 7.86
N LEU A 37 -4.62 -5.15 7.16
CA LEU A 37 -3.68 -5.04 6.05
C LEU A 37 -2.47 -4.25 6.53
N ASN A 38 -1.31 -4.89 6.60
CA ASN A 38 -0.03 -4.21 6.83
C ASN A 38 0.69 -4.08 5.49
N LEU A 39 1.20 -2.88 5.19
CA LEU A 39 1.89 -2.57 3.95
C LEU A 39 3.29 -2.03 4.29
N GLU A 40 4.30 -2.53 3.58
CA GLU A 40 5.57 -1.83 3.45
C GLU A 40 5.57 -1.08 2.13
N LEU A 41 5.83 0.22 2.21
CA LEU A 41 5.70 1.15 1.10
C LEU A 41 7.00 1.91 0.90
N VAL A 42 7.28 2.29 -0.34
CA VAL A 42 8.28 3.32 -0.65
C VAL A 42 7.59 4.50 -1.30
N SER A 43 8.09 5.70 -1.04
CA SER A 43 7.71 6.90 -1.78
C SER A 43 8.95 7.58 -2.33
N ALA A 44 8.79 8.25 -3.47
CA ALA A 44 9.79 9.19 -3.96
C ALA A 44 9.75 10.52 -3.18
N ASP A 45 8.63 10.80 -2.52
CA ASP A 45 8.47 11.96 -1.64
C ASP A 45 9.02 11.63 -0.24
N ALA A 46 9.94 12.47 0.24
CA ALA A 46 10.54 12.32 1.56
C ALA A 46 9.71 13.00 2.66
N ASP A 47 8.78 13.89 2.31
CA ASP A 47 7.98 14.70 3.25
C ASP A 47 6.48 14.40 3.10
N VAL A 48 6.15 13.12 3.21
CA VAL A 48 4.78 12.63 3.11
C VAL A 48 3.92 13.26 4.21
N ASP A 49 2.85 13.96 3.84
CA ASP A 49 1.93 14.56 4.81
C ASP A 49 1.04 13.49 5.47
N PHE A 50 1.37 13.14 6.72
CA PHE A 50 0.65 12.16 7.53
C PHE A 50 -0.81 12.55 7.78
N ALA A 51 -1.11 13.86 7.86
CA ALA A 51 -2.47 14.33 8.13
C ALA A 51 -3.42 14.03 6.96
N GLN A 52 -2.86 13.85 5.75
CA GLN A 52 -3.60 13.45 4.56
C GLN A 52 -3.77 11.93 4.44
N LEU A 53 -3.16 11.14 5.33
CA LEU A 53 -3.19 9.68 5.26
C LEU A 53 -3.96 9.05 6.40
N LEU A 54 -3.73 9.51 7.64
CA LEU A 54 -4.37 8.92 8.80
C LEU A 54 -5.89 9.12 8.74
N ASP A 55 -6.63 8.05 9.07
CA ASP A 55 -8.09 7.97 8.99
C ASP A 55 -8.67 8.21 7.58
N GLN A 56 -7.82 8.28 6.54
CA GLN A 56 -8.27 8.40 5.16
C GLN A 56 -8.51 7.03 4.51
N PRO A 57 -9.47 6.96 3.57
CA PRO A 57 -9.74 5.74 2.84
C PRO A 57 -8.69 5.47 1.77
N VAL A 58 -8.33 4.20 1.64
CA VAL A 58 -7.36 3.69 0.67
C VAL A 58 -7.89 2.44 -0.02
N LEU A 59 -7.40 2.22 -1.24
CA LEU A 59 -7.69 1.03 -2.04
C LEU A 59 -6.39 0.29 -2.37
N PHE A 60 -6.21 -0.90 -1.79
CA PHE A 60 -5.16 -1.82 -2.17
C PHE A 60 -5.70 -2.79 -3.23
N THR A 61 -4.97 -2.94 -4.34
CA THR A 61 -5.38 -3.79 -5.46
C THR A 61 -4.30 -4.80 -5.81
N ILE A 62 -4.70 -6.06 -5.93
CA ILE A 62 -3.89 -7.16 -6.45
C ILE A 62 -4.27 -7.35 -7.92
N TRP A 63 -3.26 -7.36 -8.78
CA TRP A 63 -3.40 -7.49 -10.23
C TRP A 63 -2.75 -8.79 -10.70
N HIS A 64 -3.33 -9.40 -11.74
CA HIS A 64 -2.71 -10.45 -12.53
C HIS A 64 -2.69 -9.99 -14.00
N GLY A 65 -1.50 -9.63 -14.49
CA GLY A 65 -1.35 -8.85 -15.72
C GLY A 65 -2.16 -7.54 -15.64
N PRO A 66 -2.96 -7.19 -16.66
CA PRO A 66 -3.77 -5.98 -16.64
C PRO A 66 -5.07 -6.12 -15.83
N ARG A 67 -5.41 -7.32 -15.36
CA ARG A 67 -6.69 -7.59 -14.71
C ARG A 67 -6.57 -7.43 -13.19
N PRO A 68 -7.37 -6.55 -12.56
CA PRO A 68 -7.49 -6.55 -11.11
C PRO A 68 -8.22 -7.82 -10.66
N VAL A 69 -7.60 -8.56 -9.75
CA VAL A 69 -8.12 -9.84 -9.25
C VAL A 69 -8.66 -9.73 -7.83
N ARG A 70 -8.24 -8.72 -7.06
CA ARG A 70 -8.76 -8.44 -5.73
C ARG A 70 -8.63 -6.98 -5.37
N TYR A 71 -9.66 -6.44 -4.73
CA TYR A 71 -9.68 -5.13 -4.11
C TYR A 71 -9.80 -5.29 -2.60
N VAL A 72 -9.02 -4.52 -1.85
CA VAL A 72 -9.10 -4.42 -0.39
C VAL A 72 -9.26 -2.94 -0.07
N HIS A 73 -10.48 -2.55 0.29
CA HIS A 73 -10.81 -1.18 0.65
C HIS A 73 -10.81 -1.04 2.17
N GLY A 74 -10.15 -0.01 2.69
CA GLY A 74 -9.99 0.18 4.13
C GLY A 74 -9.69 1.62 4.51
N LEU A 75 -9.54 1.84 5.81
CA LEU A 75 -9.07 3.09 6.40
C LEU A 75 -7.66 2.89 6.95
N VAL A 76 -6.82 3.92 6.86
CA VAL A 76 -5.50 3.92 7.46
C VAL A 76 -5.63 4.16 8.96
N SER A 77 -5.43 3.12 9.77
CA SER A 77 -5.48 3.21 11.23
C SER A 77 -4.14 3.54 11.89
N SER A 78 -3.04 3.36 11.18
CA SER A 78 -1.69 3.72 11.63
C SER A 78 -0.78 3.93 10.42
N PHE A 79 0.12 4.90 10.50
CA PHE A 79 1.12 5.17 9.48
C PHE A 79 2.44 5.61 10.14
N SER A 80 3.56 5.11 9.64
CA SER A 80 4.90 5.44 10.13
C SER A 80 5.87 5.48 8.97
N GLN A 81 6.74 6.48 8.95
CA GLN A 81 7.84 6.57 7.99
C GLN A 81 9.10 6.02 8.64
N GLY A 82 9.72 5.03 7.99
CA GLY A 82 11.03 4.51 8.38
C GLY A 82 12.17 5.38 7.83
N ASP A 83 13.35 4.81 7.70
CA ASP A 83 14.49 5.53 7.10
C ASP A 83 14.20 5.92 5.65
N SER A 84 14.38 7.20 5.33
CA SER A 84 14.53 7.65 3.96
C SER A 84 15.94 7.25 3.49
N GLY A 85 16.03 6.31 2.55
CA GLY A 85 17.31 5.92 1.97
C GLY A 85 18.05 7.12 1.33
N PHE A 86 19.36 6.98 1.09
CA PHE A 86 20.14 7.99 0.39
C PHE A 86 19.70 8.11 -1.08
N SER A 87 19.21 9.28 -1.47
CA SER A 87 19.03 9.62 -2.89
C SER A 87 20.41 9.67 -3.57
N ARG A 88 20.62 8.83 -4.59
CA ARG A 88 21.74 8.98 -5.53
C ARG A 88 21.21 9.67 -6.78
N THR A 89 21.62 10.92 -6.97
CA THR A 89 21.48 11.68 -8.22
C THR A 89 22.54 11.27 -9.22
#